data_AF-A0A852VRF7-F1
#
_entry.id   AF-A0A852VRF7-F1
#
_cell.length_a   1.000
_cell.length_b   1.000
_cell.length_c   1.000
_cell.angle_alpha   90.00
_cell.angle_beta   90.00
_cell.angle_gamma   90.00
#
_symmetry.space_group_name_H-M   'P 1'
#
loop_
_entity.id
_entity.type
_entity.pdbx_description
1 polymer ?
#
loop_
_entity_poly.entity_id
_entity_poly.type
_entity_poly.pdbx_seq_one_letter_code
_entity_poly.pdbx_strand_id
1 'polypeptide(L)'
;MYADSSSSPASPSRQCRAQGTDLTWGFKESFRSYISSSIADGDWSTSGDATYATPHFIWAKGKGAFESGSGTGSVAFEGSITFTGHDGALGVTMSDPRVRVDGESAVLVLDIVSGTMEAAMAGEDDTTTQSDVPFVTLDLSDAEVDTASGQTTITVTDAPTTLTTKGEEAFSNYPPGTAFDPISLTITTDSQCRPEMAAAASSDPTESDDDGMALAVVGGAGLAVCAGAATLVLRRRRHAA
;
A
#
# COMPACT_ATOMS: atom_id res chain seq x y z
N MET A 1 -40.66 -6.65 -38.91
CA MET A 1 -40.43 -7.02 -37.50
C MET A 1 -39.01 -6.60 -37.17
N TYR A 2 -38.83 -5.51 -36.44
CA TYR A 2 -37.52 -5.12 -35.92
C TYR A 2 -37.41 -5.70 -34.51
N ALA A 3 -36.36 -6.49 -34.27
CA ALA A 3 -36.08 -7.06 -32.97
C ALA A 3 -35.64 -5.94 -32.02
N ASP A 4 -36.34 -5.82 -30.91
CA ASP A 4 -36.00 -4.95 -29.79
C ASP A 4 -34.83 -5.59 -29.03
N SER A 5 -33.64 -4.99 -29.15
CA SER A 5 -32.48 -5.38 -28.36
C SER A 5 -32.69 -4.88 -26.93
N SER A 6 -33.21 -5.75 -26.08
CA SER A 6 -33.32 -5.49 -24.64
C SER A 6 -31.91 -5.43 -24.03
N SER A 7 -31.46 -4.23 -23.66
CA SER A 7 -30.28 -4.07 -22.80
C SER A 7 -30.63 -4.51 -21.38
N SER A 8 -29.88 -5.48 -20.86
CA SER A 8 -30.00 -5.90 -19.46
C SER A 8 -29.51 -4.76 -18.54
N PRO A 9 -30.26 -4.35 -17.50
CA PRO A 9 -29.78 -3.32 -16.59
C PRO A 9 -28.59 -3.85 -15.78
N ALA A 10 -27.51 -3.07 -15.73
CA ALA A 10 -26.39 -3.34 -14.82
C ALA A 10 -26.91 -3.39 -13.38
N SER A 11 -26.57 -4.45 -12.65
CA SER A 11 -26.91 -4.56 -11.22
C SER A 11 -26.25 -3.42 -10.45
N PRO A 12 -26.92 -2.82 -9.44
CA PRO A 12 -26.30 -1.76 -8.64
C PRO A 12 -25.03 -2.30 -7.99
N SER A 13 -23.92 -1.57 -8.14
CA SER A 13 -22.67 -1.92 -7.49
C SER A 13 -22.86 -1.87 -5.97
N ARG A 14 -22.47 -2.95 -5.30
CA ARG A 14 -22.54 -3.01 -3.83
C ARG A 14 -21.35 -2.24 -3.27
N GLN A 15 -21.62 -1.34 -2.32
CA GLN A 15 -20.56 -0.64 -1.57
C GLN A 15 -20.16 -1.44 -0.34
N CYS A 16 -18.86 -1.69 -0.26
CA CYS A 16 -18.19 -2.47 0.77
C CYS A 16 -17.53 -1.52 1.76
N ARG A 17 -17.92 -1.54 3.03
CA ARG A 17 -17.31 -0.64 4.02
C ARG A 17 -15.95 -1.17 4.44
N ALA A 18 -14.93 -0.32 4.39
CA ALA A 18 -13.61 -0.58 4.95
C ALA A 18 -13.49 0.04 6.35
N GLN A 19 -12.98 -0.75 7.30
CA GLN A 19 -12.75 -0.36 8.68
C GLN A 19 -11.49 -1.06 9.21
N GLY A 20 -10.93 -0.58 10.32
CA GLY A 20 -9.72 -1.21 10.90
C GLY A 20 -8.53 -1.18 9.94
N THR A 21 -8.46 -0.14 9.10
CA THR A 21 -7.39 0.02 8.11
C THR A 21 -6.22 0.77 8.74
N ASP A 22 -4.99 0.35 8.44
CA ASP A 22 -3.77 0.99 8.93
C ASP A 22 -2.86 1.34 7.74
N LEU A 23 -2.19 2.50 7.81
CA LEU A 23 -1.22 3.00 6.84
C LEU A 23 0.09 3.28 7.56
N THR A 24 1.19 2.75 7.02
CA THR A 24 2.54 2.97 7.54
C THR A 24 3.44 3.47 6.41
N TRP A 25 4.13 4.59 6.64
CA TRP A 25 4.98 5.20 5.63
C TRP A 25 6.12 5.99 6.26
N GLY A 26 7.32 5.89 5.69
CA GLY A 26 8.46 6.71 6.12
C GLY A 26 8.39 8.17 5.64
N PHE A 27 7.56 8.50 4.65
CA PHE A 27 7.77 9.66 3.76
C PHE A 27 8.96 9.42 2.82
N LYS A 28 10.16 9.82 3.21
CA LYS A 28 11.39 9.61 2.44
C LYS A 28 12.62 9.64 3.34
N GLU A 29 13.41 8.57 3.35
CA GLU A 29 14.56 8.42 4.25
C GLU A 29 15.55 9.57 4.11
N SER A 30 15.90 9.95 2.88
CA SER A 30 16.84 11.05 2.65
C SER A 30 16.30 12.40 3.10
N PHE A 31 14.99 12.60 3.08
CA PHE A 31 14.38 13.83 3.61
C PHE A 31 14.41 13.84 5.14
N ARG A 32 14.02 12.74 5.81
CA ARG A 32 14.14 12.64 7.27
C ARG A 32 15.59 12.80 7.74
N SER A 33 16.54 12.22 7.00
CA SER A 33 17.98 12.37 7.27
C SER A 33 18.44 13.81 7.11
N TYR A 34 17.93 14.52 6.10
CA TYR A 34 18.20 15.94 5.93
C TYR A 34 17.64 16.77 7.09
N ILE A 35 16.36 16.58 7.44
CA ILE A 35 15.69 17.31 8.53
C ILE A 35 16.45 17.13 9.85
N SER A 36 16.84 15.90 10.19
CA SER A 36 17.59 15.60 11.42
C SER A 36 19.10 15.89 11.36
N SER A 37 19.61 16.39 10.22
CA SER A 37 21.03 16.74 10.09
C SER A 37 21.32 18.11 10.71
N SER A 38 22.60 18.40 10.97
CA SER A 38 23.03 19.74 11.38
C SER A 38 22.88 20.83 10.31
N ILE A 39 22.43 20.48 9.10
CA ILE A 39 22.17 21.45 8.02
C ILE A 39 20.78 22.05 8.19
N ALA A 40 19.76 21.19 8.36
CA ALA A 40 18.40 21.66 8.60
C ALA A 40 18.14 21.92 10.08
N ASP A 41 18.87 21.26 10.98
CA ASP A 41 18.70 21.34 12.44
C ASP A 41 17.22 21.29 12.85
N GLY A 42 16.53 20.33 12.25
CA GLY A 42 15.09 20.24 12.25
C GLY A 42 14.55 19.05 13.03
N ASP A 43 13.23 18.92 13.02
CA ASP A 43 12.50 17.84 13.67
C ASP A 43 11.18 17.58 12.93
N TRP A 44 10.45 16.56 13.38
CA TRP A 44 9.08 16.31 12.95
C TRP A 44 8.17 16.01 14.13
N SER A 45 6.90 16.38 13.96
CA SER A 45 5.84 16.08 14.93
C SER A 45 4.66 15.43 14.25
N THR A 46 3.84 14.72 15.03
CA THR A 46 2.57 14.17 14.58
C THR A 46 1.41 14.74 15.38
N SER A 47 0.23 14.80 14.77
CA SER A 47 -1.00 15.23 15.44
C SER A 47 -2.21 14.38 15.04
N GLY A 48 -3.28 14.45 15.83
CA GLY A 48 -4.47 13.63 15.63
C GLY A 48 -4.20 12.14 15.85
N ASP A 49 -4.67 11.30 14.93
CA ASP A 49 -4.48 9.85 14.97
C ASP A 49 -3.16 9.37 14.35
N ALA A 50 -2.29 10.30 13.93
CA ALA A 50 -0.96 10.00 13.44
C ALA A 50 0.04 9.80 14.59
N THR A 51 0.86 8.77 14.49
CA THR A 51 1.95 8.47 15.44
C THR A 51 3.26 8.23 14.71
N TYR A 52 4.38 8.28 15.44
CA TYR A 52 5.70 7.99 14.91
C TYR A 52 6.38 6.86 15.69
N ALA A 53 6.84 5.85 14.96
CA ALA A 53 7.69 4.78 15.48
C ALA A 53 8.81 4.54 14.46
N THR A 54 10.05 4.88 14.82
CA THR A 54 11.17 4.90 13.88
C THR A 54 11.25 3.62 13.03
N PRO A 55 11.30 3.72 11.69
CA PRO A 55 11.42 4.94 10.90
C PRO A 55 10.10 5.49 10.32
N HIS A 56 8.95 5.04 10.80
CA HIS A 56 7.66 5.22 10.14
C HIS A 56 6.70 6.17 10.86
N PHE A 57 5.94 6.90 10.06
CA PHE A 57 4.67 7.50 10.45
C PHE A 57 3.56 6.48 10.26
N ILE A 58 2.65 6.41 11.23
CA ILE A 58 1.59 5.40 11.30
C ILE A 58 0.27 6.13 11.49
N TRP A 59 -0.69 5.83 10.62
CA TRP A 59 -2.07 6.23 10.74
C TRP A 59 -2.94 4.99 10.90
N ALA A 60 -3.74 4.96 11.95
CA ALA A 60 -4.60 3.83 12.26
C ALA A 60 -6.09 4.17 12.04
N LYS A 61 -6.94 3.14 12.09
CA LYS A 61 -8.41 3.28 12.09
C LYS A 61 -8.97 3.98 10.85
N GLY A 62 -8.30 3.82 9.72
CA GLY A 62 -8.79 4.29 8.44
C GLY A 62 -10.19 3.76 8.13
N LYS A 63 -10.99 4.58 7.45
CA LYS A 63 -12.36 4.26 7.05
C LYS A 63 -12.55 4.51 5.58
N GLY A 64 -13.32 3.64 4.93
CA GLY A 64 -13.45 3.70 3.49
C GLY A 64 -14.66 2.98 2.93
N ALA A 65 -14.75 3.03 1.61
CA ALA A 65 -15.72 2.26 0.84
C ALA A 65 -15.09 1.79 -0.48
N PHE A 66 -15.47 0.60 -0.91
CA PHE A 66 -15.04 -0.04 -2.14
C PHE A 66 -16.23 -0.52 -2.96
N GLU A 67 -16.11 -0.46 -4.28
CA GLU A 67 -17.08 -1.05 -5.19
C GLU A 67 -16.81 -2.56 -5.32
N SER A 68 -17.84 -3.35 -5.06
CA SER A 68 -17.79 -4.80 -5.25
C SER A 68 -17.47 -5.14 -6.71
N GLY A 69 -16.49 -6.02 -6.94
CA GLY A 69 -16.12 -6.53 -8.26
C GLY A 69 -15.00 -5.74 -8.95
N SER A 70 -14.99 -4.40 -8.94
CA SER A 70 -13.89 -3.64 -9.56
C SER A 70 -12.70 -3.44 -8.62
N GLY A 71 -12.92 -3.55 -7.30
CA GLY A 71 -11.90 -3.24 -6.30
C GLY A 71 -11.52 -1.76 -6.21
N THR A 72 -12.23 -0.89 -6.94
CA THR A 72 -12.04 0.56 -6.87
C THR A 72 -12.63 1.09 -5.58
N GLY A 73 -11.90 1.95 -4.87
CA GLY A 73 -12.38 2.51 -3.62
C GLY A 73 -11.41 3.47 -2.97
N SER A 74 -11.70 3.87 -1.74
CA SER A 74 -10.75 4.65 -0.97
C SER A 74 -10.87 4.42 0.53
N VAL A 75 -9.75 4.61 1.23
CA VAL A 75 -9.69 4.70 2.69
C VAL A 75 -9.08 6.04 3.06
N ALA A 76 -9.71 6.75 4.01
CA ALA A 76 -9.20 7.98 4.59
C ALA A 76 -8.76 7.76 6.04
N PHE A 77 -7.75 8.51 6.43
CA PHE A 77 -7.15 8.55 7.75
C PHE A 77 -7.18 9.98 8.28
N GLU A 78 -7.21 10.12 9.60
CA GLU A 78 -7.12 11.41 10.27
C GLU A 78 -5.71 11.63 10.83
N GLY A 79 -5.33 12.89 11.00
CA GLY A 79 -4.06 13.28 11.59
C GLY A 79 -3.06 13.83 10.58
N SER A 80 -1.94 14.30 11.10
CA SER A 80 -0.93 14.99 10.30
C SER A 80 0.50 14.68 10.74
N ILE A 81 1.42 14.96 9.82
CA ILE A 81 2.86 15.05 10.09
C ILE A 81 3.32 16.46 9.73
N THR A 82 4.18 17.04 10.54
CA THR A 82 4.79 18.35 10.26
C THR A 82 6.30 18.22 10.38
N PHE A 83 7.01 18.60 9.32
CA PHE A 83 8.47 18.74 9.33
C PHE A 83 8.85 20.19 9.47
N THR A 84 9.84 20.47 10.32
CA THR A 84 10.42 21.81 10.52
C THR A 84 11.93 21.77 10.41
N GLY A 85 12.55 22.89 10.04
CA GLY A 85 14.01 23.08 10.03
C GLY A 85 14.39 24.51 9.69
N HIS A 86 15.69 24.79 9.59
CA HIS A 86 16.27 26.10 9.31
C HIS A 86 15.75 27.17 10.25
N ASP A 87 15.81 26.91 11.56
CA ASP A 87 15.30 27.83 12.60
C ASP A 87 13.82 28.26 12.39
N GLY A 88 13.03 27.39 11.75
CA GLY A 88 11.61 27.61 11.45
C GLY A 88 11.34 28.09 10.02
N ALA A 89 12.36 28.36 9.21
CA ALA A 89 12.18 28.78 7.82
C ALA A 89 11.70 27.64 6.91
N LEU A 90 12.01 26.39 7.25
CA LEU A 90 11.39 25.22 6.63
C LEU A 90 10.22 24.78 7.48
N GLY A 91 9.03 24.74 6.88
CA GLY A 91 7.81 24.19 7.46
C GLY A 91 6.96 23.53 6.39
N VAL A 92 6.69 22.23 6.54
CA VAL A 92 5.70 21.53 5.71
C VAL A 92 4.85 20.61 6.57
N THR A 93 3.54 20.74 6.45
CA THR A 93 2.56 19.86 7.08
C THR A 93 1.82 19.07 6.02
N MET A 94 1.70 17.76 6.25
CA MET A 94 0.91 16.86 5.42
C MET A 94 -0.18 16.24 6.30
N SER A 95 -1.43 16.32 5.87
CA SER A 95 -2.59 15.87 6.64
C SER A 95 -3.60 15.10 5.81
N ASP A 96 -4.57 14.53 6.52
CA ASP A 96 -5.74 13.84 6.00
C ASP A 96 -5.43 12.81 4.89
N PRO A 97 -4.55 11.83 5.15
CA PRO A 97 -4.15 10.87 4.15
C PRO A 97 -5.34 10.08 3.61
N ARG A 98 -5.40 9.93 2.29
CA ARG A 98 -6.41 9.12 1.62
C ARG A 98 -5.77 8.24 0.56
N VAL A 99 -5.89 6.94 0.73
CA VAL A 99 -5.48 5.97 -0.30
C VAL A 99 -6.66 5.76 -1.24
N ARG A 100 -6.50 6.13 -2.51
CA ARG A 100 -7.46 5.83 -3.59
C ARG A 100 -6.95 4.61 -4.36
N VAL A 101 -7.72 3.54 -4.37
CA VAL A 101 -7.37 2.25 -4.99
C VAL A 101 -8.15 2.08 -6.27
N ASP A 102 -7.48 1.57 -7.30
CA ASP A 102 -8.07 1.14 -8.57
C ASP A 102 -7.36 -0.13 -9.05
N GLY A 103 -7.97 -1.29 -8.81
CA GLY A 103 -7.35 -2.59 -9.07
C GLY A 103 -6.01 -2.75 -8.34
N GLU A 104 -4.96 -3.09 -9.08
CA GLU A 104 -3.60 -3.32 -8.56
C GLU A 104 -2.78 -2.02 -8.38
N SER A 105 -3.41 -0.85 -8.45
CA SER A 105 -2.73 0.43 -8.28
C SER A 105 -3.45 1.30 -7.26
N ALA A 106 -2.69 2.16 -6.59
CA ALA A 106 -3.27 3.19 -5.74
C ALA A 106 -2.52 4.52 -5.81
N VAL A 107 -3.15 5.56 -5.27
CA VAL A 107 -2.57 6.88 -5.09
C VAL A 107 -2.79 7.30 -3.64
N LEU A 108 -1.71 7.70 -2.96
CA LEU A 108 -1.80 8.38 -1.68
C LEU A 108 -2.07 9.87 -1.96
N VAL A 109 -3.21 10.33 -1.46
CA VAL A 109 -3.65 11.72 -1.54
C VAL A 109 -3.44 12.38 -0.18
N LEU A 110 -2.95 13.62 -0.18
CA LEU A 110 -2.65 14.39 1.03
C LEU A 110 -3.13 15.83 0.87
N ASP A 111 -3.50 16.46 1.98
CA ASP A 111 -3.51 17.90 2.10
C ASP A 111 -2.10 18.37 2.50
N ILE A 112 -1.59 19.41 1.85
CA ILE A 112 -0.22 19.90 2.04
C ILE A 112 -0.27 21.39 2.35
N VAL A 113 0.37 21.78 3.46
CA VAL A 113 0.54 23.16 3.87
C VAL A 113 2.03 23.48 3.95
N SER A 114 2.47 24.48 3.21
CA SER A 114 3.88 24.90 3.17
C SER A 114 4.02 26.37 2.76
N GLY A 115 5.07 27.02 3.26
CA GLY A 115 5.55 28.32 2.81
C GLY A 115 6.95 28.21 2.18
N THR A 116 7.43 29.30 1.60
CA THR A 116 8.81 29.36 1.08
C THR A 116 9.79 29.76 2.17
N MET A 117 11.01 29.19 2.12
CA MET A 117 12.06 29.60 3.04
C MET A 117 12.42 31.10 2.86
N GLU A 118 12.33 31.63 1.64
CA GLU A 118 12.62 33.04 1.36
C GLU A 118 11.67 33.97 2.12
N ALA A 119 10.36 33.71 2.05
CA ALA A 119 9.36 34.49 2.78
C ALA A 119 9.59 34.37 4.30
N ALA A 120 9.79 33.15 4.80
CA ALA A 120 10.03 32.93 6.22
C ALA A 120 11.29 33.66 6.73
N MET A 121 12.38 33.64 5.97
CA MET A 121 13.63 34.37 6.28
C MET A 121 13.46 35.89 6.20
N ALA A 122 12.52 36.39 5.38
CA ALA A 122 12.12 37.79 5.35
C ALA A 122 11.16 38.18 6.50
N GLY A 123 10.72 37.23 7.32
CA GLY A 123 9.72 37.43 8.36
C GLY A 123 8.29 37.58 7.82
N GLU A 124 8.05 37.08 6.62
CA GLU A 124 6.76 37.07 5.93
C GLU A 124 6.11 35.69 6.05
N ASP A 125 4.78 35.64 5.88
CA ASP A 125 4.02 34.40 5.82
C ASP A 125 3.36 34.29 4.45
N ASP A 126 3.87 33.37 3.64
CA ASP A 126 3.33 33.00 2.34
C ASP A 126 2.77 31.58 2.33
N THR A 127 2.46 31.04 3.51
CA THR A 127 1.96 29.67 3.65
C THR A 127 0.73 29.46 2.78
N THR A 128 0.78 28.43 1.94
CA THR A 128 -0.33 28.02 1.09
C THR A 128 -0.83 26.64 1.47
N THR A 129 -2.12 26.41 1.23
CA THR A 129 -2.75 25.10 1.38
C THR A 129 -3.07 24.53 0.01
N GLN A 130 -2.66 23.29 -0.22
CA GLN A 130 -2.95 22.49 -1.39
C GLN A 130 -3.71 21.25 -0.93
N SER A 131 -5.01 21.21 -1.19
CA SER A 131 -5.86 20.09 -0.77
C SER A 131 -5.94 19.01 -1.83
N ASP A 132 -6.18 17.78 -1.38
CA ASP A 132 -6.39 16.58 -2.22
C ASP A 132 -5.27 16.35 -3.26
N VAL A 133 -4.02 16.61 -2.90
CA VAL A 133 -2.85 16.41 -3.77
C VAL A 133 -2.61 14.91 -3.96
N PRO A 134 -2.71 14.35 -5.19
CA PRO A 134 -2.31 12.97 -5.44
C PRO A 134 -0.78 12.88 -5.38
N PHE A 135 -0.23 12.58 -4.21
CA PHE A 135 1.18 12.79 -3.90
C PHE A 135 2.09 11.71 -4.48
N VAL A 136 1.84 10.44 -4.17
CA VAL A 136 2.59 9.29 -4.69
C VAL A 136 1.65 8.22 -5.25
N THR A 137 2.06 7.54 -6.32
CA THR A 137 1.45 6.28 -6.75
C THR A 137 2.01 5.12 -5.95
N LEU A 138 1.24 4.06 -5.78
CA LEU A 138 1.59 2.81 -5.10
C LEU A 138 1.32 1.65 -6.07
N ASP A 139 2.23 0.68 -6.11
CA ASP A 139 2.03 -0.60 -6.77
C ASP A 139 1.46 -1.61 -5.77
N LEU A 140 0.27 -2.14 -6.04
CA LEU A 140 -0.43 -3.10 -5.19
C LEU A 140 -0.47 -4.50 -5.80
N SER A 141 0.33 -4.79 -6.83
CA SER A 141 0.35 -6.10 -7.49
C SER A 141 0.73 -7.26 -6.56
N ASP A 142 1.54 -7.00 -5.54
CA ASP A 142 1.93 -7.97 -4.51
C ASP A 142 0.97 -8.00 -3.29
N ALA A 143 -0.24 -7.44 -3.42
CA ALA A 143 -1.22 -7.44 -2.33
C ALA A 143 -1.70 -8.86 -1.99
N GLU A 144 -1.66 -9.21 -0.71
CA GLU A 144 -2.18 -10.47 -0.19
C GLU A 144 -3.64 -10.30 0.25
N VAL A 145 -4.50 -11.24 -0.13
CA VAL A 145 -5.92 -11.22 0.25
C VAL A 145 -6.25 -12.45 1.09
N ASP A 146 -6.68 -12.22 2.33
CA ASP A 146 -7.18 -13.26 3.23
C ASP A 146 -8.67 -13.03 3.52
N THR A 147 -9.49 -14.07 3.34
CA THR A 147 -10.91 -14.03 3.68
C THR A 147 -11.20 -15.05 4.76
N ALA A 148 -11.42 -14.56 5.98
CA ALA A 148 -11.67 -15.38 7.15
C ALA A 148 -12.74 -14.75 8.04
N SER A 149 -13.52 -15.59 8.72
CA SER A 149 -14.45 -15.17 9.79
C SER A 149 -15.41 -14.02 9.40
N GLY A 150 -15.89 -13.99 8.15
CA GLY A 150 -16.82 -12.96 7.68
C GLY A 150 -16.18 -11.62 7.32
N GLN A 151 -14.85 -11.55 7.23
CA GLN A 151 -14.10 -10.38 6.78
C GLN A 151 -13.12 -10.75 5.66
N THR A 152 -12.80 -9.78 4.82
CA THR A 152 -11.69 -9.83 3.87
C THR A 152 -10.65 -8.83 4.31
N THR A 153 -9.40 -9.26 4.47
CA THR A 153 -8.26 -8.40 4.76
C THR A 153 -7.30 -8.42 3.59
N ILE A 154 -7.02 -7.24 3.06
CA ILE A 154 -5.97 -6.98 2.09
C ILE A 154 -4.75 -6.50 2.87
N THR A 155 -3.62 -7.14 2.67
CA THR A 155 -2.34 -6.71 3.23
C THR A 155 -1.37 -6.39 2.12
N VAL A 156 -0.81 -5.20 2.17
CA VAL A 156 0.22 -4.71 1.25
C VAL A 156 1.43 -4.40 2.11
N THR A 157 2.55 -5.06 1.81
CA THR A 157 3.80 -4.87 2.55
C THR A 157 4.80 -4.19 1.62
N ASP A 158 5.33 -3.05 2.07
CA ASP A 158 6.38 -2.31 1.39
C ASP A 158 6.11 -2.04 -0.11
N ALA A 159 4.88 -1.64 -0.47
CA ALA A 159 4.52 -1.24 -1.82
C ALA A 159 5.43 -0.12 -2.33
N PRO A 160 6.09 -0.30 -3.49
CA PRO A 160 6.87 0.75 -4.13
C PRO A 160 6.06 2.01 -4.35
N THR A 161 6.66 3.17 -4.07
CA THR A 161 6.00 4.47 -4.26
C THR A 161 6.76 5.37 -5.22
N THR A 162 6.02 6.17 -5.99
CA THR A 162 6.59 7.10 -6.97
C THR A 162 5.91 8.46 -6.89
N LEU A 163 6.68 9.54 -6.76
CA LEU A 163 6.17 10.91 -6.73
C LEU A 163 5.47 11.25 -8.04
N THR A 164 4.25 11.78 -7.96
CA THR A 164 3.50 12.23 -9.14
C THR A 164 3.94 13.64 -9.57
N THR A 165 3.49 14.08 -10.75
CA THR A 165 3.62 15.49 -11.15
C THR A 165 2.94 16.44 -10.17
N LYS A 166 1.77 16.08 -9.63
CA LYS A 166 1.07 16.93 -8.65
C LYS A 166 1.75 16.92 -7.29
N GLY A 167 2.35 15.79 -6.90
CA GLY A 167 3.17 15.71 -5.70
C GLY A 167 4.38 16.62 -5.78
N GLU A 168 5.03 16.71 -6.95
CA GLU A 168 6.15 17.64 -7.17
C GLU A 168 5.71 19.11 -7.21
N GLU A 169 4.60 19.43 -7.87
CA GLU A 169 4.02 20.79 -7.84
C GLU A 169 3.77 21.23 -6.39
N ALA A 170 3.33 20.31 -5.52
CA ALA A 170 3.07 20.59 -4.12
C ALA A 170 4.32 20.53 -3.21
N PHE A 171 5.36 19.82 -3.64
CA PHE A 171 6.59 19.60 -2.91
C PHE A 171 7.79 19.50 -3.85
N SER A 172 8.27 20.66 -4.30
CA SER A 172 9.21 20.82 -5.41
C SER A 172 10.66 20.40 -5.12
N ASN A 173 10.89 19.63 -4.06
CA ASN A 173 12.22 19.17 -3.66
C ASN A 173 12.73 18.00 -4.50
N TYR A 174 11.83 17.31 -5.22
CA TYR A 174 12.15 16.11 -5.99
C TYR A 174 11.40 16.13 -7.32
N PRO A 175 12.01 15.70 -8.45
CA PRO A 175 11.32 15.62 -9.72
C PRO A 175 10.23 14.54 -9.71
N PRO A 176 9.20 14.63 -10.59
CA PRO A 176 8.23 13.55 -10.76
C PRO A 176 8.92 12.25 -11.15
N GLY A 177 8.37 11.11 -10.72
CA GLY A 177 9.00 9.81 -10.93
C GLY A 177 10.03 9.44 -9.85
N THR A 178 10.35 10.33 -8.92
CA THR A 178 11.25 10.01 -7.81
C THR A 178 10.64 8.97 -6.89
N ALA A 179 11.40 7.92 -6.56
CA ALA A 179 10.99 6.95 -5.57
C ALA A 179 10.95 7.57 -4.16
N PHE A 180 9.86 7.31 -3.45
CA PHE A 180 9.70 7.63 -2.02
C PHE A 180 9.81 6.34 -1.21
N ASP A 181 9.75 6.46 0.13
CA ASP A 181 9.77 5.26 0.96
C ASP A 181 8.55 4.38 0.61
N PRO A 182 8.69 3.05 0.65
CA PRO A 182 7.58 2.15 0.38
C PRO A 182 6.48 2.31 1.43
N ILE A 183 5.25 1.95 1.05
CA ILE A 183 4.06 2.04 1.91
C ILE A 183 3.59 0.63 2.30
N SER A 184 3.32 0.43 3.59
CA SER A 184 2.56 -0.74 4.04
C SER A 184 1.13 -0.32 4.38
N LEU A 185 0.16 -1.13 3.95
CA LEU A 185 -1.28 -0.83 4.06
C LEU A 185 -2.04 -2.11 4.39
N THR A 186 -2.93 -2.05 5.36
CA THR A 186 -3.90 -3.13 5.65
C THR A 186 -5.30 -2.60 5.50
N ILE A 187 -6.14 -3.19 4.65
CA ILE A 187 -7.55 -2.83 4.46
C ILE A 187 -8.43 -4.01 4.85
N THR A 188 -9.33 -3.82 5.81
CA THR A 188 -10.31 -4.83 6.18
C THR A 188 -11.71 -4.40 5.76
N THR A 189 -12.39 -5.27 5.01
CA THR A 189 -13.79 -5.13 4.59
C THR A 189 -14.62 -6.31 5.10
N ASP A 190 -15.95 -6.21 4.99
CA ASP A 190 -16.80 -7.39 5.14
C ASP A 190 -16.50 -8.45 4.06
N SER A 191 -16.70 -9.74 4.36
CA SER A 191 -16.30 -10.86 3.47
C SER A 191 -17.11 -11.00 2.20
N GLN A 192 -18.25 -10.30 2.08
CA GLN A 192 -19.03 -10.33 0.84
C GLN A 192 -18.38 -9.48 -0.25
N CYS A 193 -17.31 -8.78 0.12
CA CYS A 193 -16.51 -7.94 -0.71
C CYS A 193 -15.13 -8.56 -0.87
N ARG A 194 -14.90 -9.14 -2.04
CA ARG A 194 -13.56 -9.42 -2.53
C ARG A 194 -13.28 -8.37 -3.60
N PRO A 195 -12.57 -7.28 -3.28
CA PRO A 195 -11.95 -6.45 -4.30
C PRO A 195 -11.18 -7.39 -5.22
N GLU A 196 -11.45 -7.36 -6.52
CA GLU A 196 -10.65 -8.11 -7.49
C GLU A 196 -9.32 -7.38 -7.72
N MET A 197 -8.55 -7.19 -6.63
CA MET A 197 -7.11 -7.11 -6.72
C MET A 197 -6.66 -8.52 -7.06
N ALA A 198 -5.86 -8.66 -8.11
CA ALA A 198 -5.76 -9.85 -8.95
C ALA A 198 -5.93 -11.20 -8.26
N ALA A 199 -6.62 -12.08 -8.99
CA ALA A 199 -6.92 -13.46 -8.67
C ALA A 199 -5.88 -14.14 -7.77
N ALA A 200 -6.23 -14.35 -6.49
CA ALA A 200 -5.68 -15.47 -5.74
C ALA A 200 -5.86 -16.73 -6.59
N ALA A 201 -4.75 -17.25 -7.11
CA ALA A 201 -4.70 -18.52 -7.79
C ALA A 201 -5.03 -19.63 -6.78
N SER A 202 -6.32 -19.91 -6.58
CA SER A 202 -6.76 -21.18 -6.02
C SER A 202 -6.43 -22.26 -7.05
N SER A 203 -5.30 -22.92 -6.86
CA SER A 203 -5.03 -24.20 -7.50
C SER A 203 -5.87 -25.24 -6.76
N ASP A 204 -7.09 -25.46 -7.20
CA ASP A 204 -7.87 -26.64 -6.79
C ASP A 204 -7.32 -27.84 -7.59
N PRO A 205 -6.87 -28.94 -6.97
CA PRO A 205 -6.38 -30.09 -7.71
C PRO A 205 -7.59 -30.88 -8.22
N THR A 206 -7.93 -30.73 -9.49
CA THR A 206 -8.81 -31.72 -10.15
C THR A 206 -8.02 -33.01 -10.34
N GLU A 207 -8.30 -33.99 -9.46
CA GLU A 207 -7.99 -35.41 -9.67
C GLU A 207 -8.47 -35.82 -11.07
N SER A 208 -7.56 -36.39 -11.86
CA SER A 208 -7.85 -36.96 -13.16
C SER A 208 -8.01 -38.47 -12.98
N ASP A 209 -9.26 -38.94 -12.94
CA ASP A 209 -9.58 -40.35 -13.14
C ASP A 209 -9.41 -40.69 -14.62
N ASP A 210 -8.47 -41.59 -14.93
CA ASP A 210 -8.39 -42.24 -16.24
C ASP A 210 -8.25 -43.76 -16.05
N ASP A 211 -9.39 -44.44 -16.15
CA ASP A 211 -9.51 -45.88 -16.32
C ASP A 211 -9.12 -46.26 -17.76
N GLY A 212 -8.01 -46.98 -17.92
CA GLY A 212 -7.52 -47.44 -19.23
C GLY A 212 -6.61 -48.68 -19.15
N MET A 213 -7.22 -49.83 -18.84
CA MET A 213 -6.62 -51.18 -18.83
C MET A 213 -6.02 -51.62 -20.18
N ALA A 214 -4.76 -52.11 -20.19
CA ALA A 214 -4.32 -53.25 -21.02
C ALA A 214 -2.99 -53.89 -20.52
N LEU A 215 -2.91 -55.22 -20.68
CA LEU A 215 -2.10 -56.23 -19.97
C LEU A 215 -0.62 -56.43 -20.36
N ALA A 216 0.19 -56.69 -19.30
CA ALA A 216 1.16 -57.78 -19.04
C ALA A 216 2.37 -58.09 -19.97
N VAL A 217 3.58 -58.25 -19.38
CA VAL A 217 4.43 -59.48 -19.36
C VAL A 217 5.49 -59.43 -18.22
N VAL A 218 5.37 -60.39 -17.29
CA VAL A 218 6.37 -61.21 -16.54
C VAL A 218 7.79 -60.67 -16.20
N GLY A 219 8.07 -60.65 -14.87
CA GLY A 219 9.23 -61.36 -14.28
C GLY A 219 10.38 -60.53 -13.71
N GLY A 220 10.65 -60.66 -12.41
CA GLY A 220 11.98 -60.36 -11.84
C GLY A 220 11.96 -59.83 -10.40
N ALA A 221 12.32 -60.71 -9.46
CA ALA A 221 12.61 -60.37 -8.07
C ALA A 221 13.87 -59.49 -7.93
N GLY A 222 13.88 -58.56 -6.97
CA GLY A 222 15.08 -57.81 -6.59
C GLY A 222 14.87 -56.91 -5.37
N LEU A 223 15.36 -57.36 -4.21
CA LEU A 223 15.53 -56.60 -2.97
C LEU A 223 16.50 -55.42 -3.12
N ALA A 224 16.22 -54.28 -2.45
CA ALA A 224 17.21 -53.41 -1.76
C ALA A 224 16.47 -52.20 -1.12
N VAL A 225 16.20 -52.22 0.19
CA VAL A 225 16.97 -51.59 1.30
C VAL A 225 16.85 -50.07 1.39
N CYS A 226 16.35 -49.63 2.56
CA CYS A 226 16.14 -48.27 3.03
C CYS A 226 17.43 -47.44 3.16
N ALA A 227 17.32 -46.12 2.96
CA ALA A 227 18.08 -45.12 3.72
C ALA A 227 17.39 -43.75 3.60
N GLY A 228 16.95 -43.21 4.74
CA GLY A 228 16.57 -41.80 4.86
C GLY A 228 17.78 -40.92 5.20
N ALA A 229 17.64 -39.61 5.02
CA ALA A 229 18.12 -38.58 5.94
C ALA A 229 17.78 -37.17 5.43
N ALA A 230 17.39 -36.32 6.39
CA ALA A 230 16.99 -34.94 6.25
C ALA A 230 18.12 -33.99 5.81
N THR A 231 17.76 -32.90 5.14
CA THR A 231 18.65 -31.75 4.93
C THR A 231 18.13 -30.53 5.69
N LEU A 232 18.91 -30.15 6.71
CA LEU A 232 18.87 -28.90 7.46
C LEU A 232 19.43 -27.76 6.59
N VAL A 233 18.66 -26.67 6.40
CA VAL A 233 19.15 -25.44 5.77
C VAL A 233 19.66 -24.49 6.85
N LEU A 234 20.98 -24.22 6.82
CA LEU A 234 21.66 -23.30 7.73
C LEU A 234 21.50 -21.84 7.28
N ARG A 235 20.99 -21.02 8.20
CA ARG A 235 20.88 -19.56 8.15
C ARG A 235 22.26 -18.92 8.39
N ARG A 236 22.80 -18.18 7.41
CA ARG A 236 24.00 -17.34 7.61
C ARG A 236 23.57 -15.89 7.86
N ARG A 237 23.67 -15.45 9.12
CA ARG A 237 23.76 -14.03 9.47
C ARG A 237 25.23 -13.61 9.42
N ARG A 238 25.51 -12.46 8.80
CA ARG A 238 26.78 -11.74 9.00
C ARG A 238 26.42 -10.33 9.48
N HIS A 239 26.80 -10.04 10.72
CA HIS A 239 27.06 -8.70 11.23
C HIS A 239 28.55 -8.40 11.05
N ALA A 240 28.86 -7.18 10.64
CA ALA A 240 30.08 -6.41 10.91
C ALA A 240 29.87 -5.04 10.25
N ALA A 241 30.30 -3.91 10.78
CA ALA A 241 30.78 -3.47 12.09
C ALA A 241 30.70 -1.94 12.03
#